data_AF-A0A1D9QDC6-F1
#
_entry.id   AF-A0A1D9QDC6-F1
#
_cell.length_a   1.000
_cell.length_b   1.000
_cell.length_c   1.000
_cell.angle_alpha   90.00
_cell.angle_beta   90.00
_cell.angle_gamma   90.00
#
_symmetry.space_group_name_H-M   'P 1'
#
loop_
_entity.id
_entity.type
_entity.pdbx_description
1 polymer ?
#
loop_
_entity_poly.entity_id
_entity_poly.type
_entity_poly.pdbx_seq_one_letter_code
_entity_poly.pdbx_strand_id
1 'polypeptide(L)'
;MSKRPSLLANFSDKFTFGVEFEFGIRLPKRPFTKQKEIWALAALFNAWVVDTDATLYFFDERKANKVYYCPIEIQSPVLKFGLEAFKEVDRMLTAIHKHFDVVVNRSCGFHVHVGKGKAGLNFTPLQHLMATLWIFESQISELVHKSRVGMKGGFCPSLHLRSNLGVLKHEGELLDVLLSITDLNEVVEMFSGHLYFNFLSYRIEGLRKPYLNTVKRTIEFRQHEGTMDSETVLNWVSFVVELVAWAHKIHRQDLKIFLLKNTTSTEWYSVEDLFKEIGFPQSAVEFYRGKVERLRELEQKEDEERAKNKEALDTGKSSSSESDTASSVLS
;
A
#
# COMPACT_ATOMS: atom_id res chain seq x y z
N MET A 1 -12.40 -2.02 -29.94
CA MET A 1 -11.66 -2.79 -30.96
C MET A 1 -10.19 -2.39 -30.93
N SER A 2 -9.34 -3.40 -30.66
CA SER A 2 -7.90 -3.53 -30.91
C SER A 2 -7.03 -2.27 -31.05
N LYS A 3 -6.27 -1.95 -29.99
CA LYS A 3 -4.97 -1.29 -30.09
C LYS A 3 -3.91 -2.31 -29.67
N ARG A 4 -2.84 -2.43 -30.46
CA ARG A 4 -1.74 -3.40 -30.31
C ARG A 4 -1.35 -3.60 -28.82
N PRO A 5 -1.19 -4.85 -28.34
CA PRO A 5 -0.64 -5.06 -27.00
C PRO A 5 0.77 -4.47 -26.95
N SER A 6 1.04 -3.63 -25.96
CA SER A 6 2.42 -3.19 -25.70
C SER A 6 3.30 -4.43 -25.48
N LEU A 7 4.56 -4.40 -25.89
CA LEU A 7 5.55 -5.45 -25.58
C LEU A 7 5.69 -5.71 -24.07
N LEU A 8 5.18 -4.80 -23.23
CA LEU A 8 5.03 -4.94 -21.78
C LEU A 8 3.94 -5.94 -21.41
N ALA A 9 2.74 -5.84 -22.00
CA ALA A 9 1.63 -6.75 -21.76
C ALA A 9 1.99 -8.25 -22.00
N ASN A 10 2.89 -8.53 -22.95
CA ASN A 10 3.33 -9.91 -23.28
C ASN A 10 4.48 -10.45 -22.39
N PHE A 11 5.02 -9.67 -21.46
CA PHE A 11 6.04 -10.15 -20.53
C PHE A 11 5.53 -10.17 -19.10
N SER A 12 4.62 -9.26 -18.77
CA SER A 12 4.00 -9.18 -17.45
C SER A 12 3.16 -10.43 -17.15
N ASP A 13 2.69 -11.15 -18.19
CA ASP A 13 2.03 -12.47 -18.08
C ASP A 13 2.90 -13.58 -17.45
N LYS A 14 4.22 -13.37 -17.33
CA LYS A 14 5.14 -14.28 -16.63
C LYS A 14 5.10 -14.10 -15.11
N PHE A 15 4.49 -13.04 -14.63
CA PHE A 15 4.40 -12.72 -13.21
C PHE A 15 3.10 -13.27 -12.62
N THR A 16 3.17 -13.45 -11.31
CA THR A 16 2.03 -13.83 -10.49
C THR A 16 1.81 -12.76 -9.44
N PHE A 17 0.56 -12.56 -9.05
CA PHE A 17 0.23 -11.69 -7.94
C PHE A 17 -0.77 -12.35 -6.99
N GLY A 18 -0.85 -11.82 -5.77
CA GLY A 18 -1.92 -12.09 -4.82
C GLY A 18 -2.39 -10.77 -4.23
N VAL A 19 -3.64 -10.71 -3.80
CA VAL A 19 -4.24 -9.53 -3.18
C VAL A 19 -4.73 -9.85 -1.78
N GLU A 20 -4.57 -8.91 -0.86
CA GLU A 20 -5.13 -8.96 0.49
C GLU A 20 -6.03 -7.73 0.67
N PHE A 21 -7.31 -7.94 0.95
CA PHE A 21 -8.27 -6.87 1.25
C PHE A 21 -8.65 -6.89 2.71
N GLU A 22 -8.57 -5.74 3.35
CA GLU A 22 -9.05 -5.54 4.71
C GLU A 22 -10.32 -4.69 4.70
N PHE A 23 -11.37 -5.13 5.39
CA PHE A 23 -12.62 -4.39 5.50
C PHE A 23 -13.45 -4.85 6.71
N GLY A 24 -14.49 -4.09 7.03
CA GLY A 24 -15.48 -4.43 8.03
C GLY A 24 -16.76 -4.93 7.38
N ILE A 25 -17.41 -5.93 7.99
CA ILE A 25 -18.81 -6.26 7.70
C ILE A 25 -19.66 -5.71 8.83
N ARG A 26 -20.59 -4.81 8.49
CA ARG A 26 -21.55 -4.23 9.42
C ARG A 26 -22.71 -5.20 9.65
N LEU A 27 -23.01 -5.46 10.91
CA LEU A 27 -23.98 -6.48 11.32
C LEU A 27 -24.91 -5.91 12.41
N PRO A 28 -26.24 -6.08 12.30
CA PRO A 28 -27.20 -5.47 13.24
C PRO A 28 -26.96 -5.86 14.70
N LYS A 29 -26.46 -7.07 14.92
CA LYS A 29 -26.04 -7.61 16.22
C LYS A 29 -24.80 -8.46 16.00
N ARG A 30 -24.04 -8.68 17.08
CA ARG A 30 -22.90 -9.60 17.06
C ARG A 30 -23.41 -11.01 16.69
N PRO A 31 -23.05 -11.55 15.52
CA PRO A 31 -23.61 -12.84 15.07
C PRO A 31 -22.97 -14.02 15.77
N PHE A 32 -21.70 -13.88 16.15
CA PHE A 32 -20.89 -14.95 16.72
C PHE A 32 -20.34 -14.55 18.08
N THR A 33 -20.55 -15.42 19.08
CA THR A 33 -19.99 -15.21 20.42
C THR A 33 -18.56 -15.74 20.52
N LYS A 34 -18.15 -16.63 19.60
CA LYS A 34 -16.83 -17.29 19.59
C LYS A 34 -16.15 -17.14 18.22
N GLN A 35 -14.84 -16.87 18.23
CA GLN A 35 -14.03 -16.70 17.01
C GLN A 35 -14.13 -17.89 16.04
N LYS A 36 -14.31 -19.11 16.56
CA LYS A 36 -14.40 -20.34 15.74
C LYS A 36 -15.55 -20.35 14.73
N GLU A 37 -16.62 -19.60 14.98
CA GLU A 37 -17.81 -19.59 14.12
C GLU A 37 -17.57 -18.75 12.84
N ILE A 38 -16.71 -17.73 12.95
CA ILE A 38 -16.19 -16.96 11.79
C ILE A 38 -15.34 -17.87 10.90
N TRP A 39 -14.55 -18.75 11.50
CA TRP A 39 -13.67 -19.69 10.78
C TRP A 39 -14.45 -20.77 10.03
N ALA A 40 -15.65 -21.12 10.50
CA ALA A 40 -16.54 -22.05 9.79
C ALA A 40 -17.14 -21.42 8.52
N LEU A 41 -17.36 -20.10 8.49
CA LEU A 41 -17.76 -19.37 7.28
C LEU A 41 -16.59 -19.20 6.31
N ALA A 42 -15.39 -18.96 6.83
CA ALA A 42 -14.15 -18.92 6.04
C ALA A 42 -13.92 -20.22 5.25
N ALA A 43 -14.27 -21.37 5.84
CA ALA A 43 -14.16 -22.69 5.21
C ALA A 43 -15.10 -22.91 4.00
N LEU A 44 -16.07 -22.01 3.75
CA LEU A 44 -16.90 -22.04 2.54
C LEU A 44 -16.17 -21.48 1.31
N PHE A 45 -15.07 -20.74 1.51
CA PHE A 45 -14.22 -20.23 0.44
C PHE A 45 -13.08 -21.22 0.20
N ASN A 46 -13.24 -22.11 -0.78
CA ASN A 46 -12.24 -23.17 -1.05
C ASN A 46 -10.92 -22.66 -1.68
N ALA A 47 -10.85 -21.39 -2.11
CA ALA A 47 -9.68 -20.84 -2.82
C ALA A 47 -9.14 -19.53 -2.23
N TRP A 48 -10.01 -18.68 -1.67
CA TRP A 48 -9.62 -17.44 -1.02
C TRP A 48 -9.60 -17.65 0.49
N VAL A 49 -8.52 -17.22 1.14
CA VAL A 49 -8.37 -17.39 2.58
C VAL A 49 -9.05 -16.22 3.27
N VAL A 50 -9.97 -16.51 4.19
CA VAL A 50 -10.60 -15.50 5.05
C VAL A 50 -9.96 -15.59 6.42
N ASP A 51 -9.43 -14.47 6.90
CA ASP A 51 -8.79 -14.32 8.21
C ASP A 51 -9.32 -13.07 8.93
N THR A 52 -8.81 -12.81 10.13
CA THR A 52 -9.07 -11.59 10.90
C THR A 52 -7.77 -10.85 11.18
N ASP A 53 -7.72 -9.57 10.84
CA ASP A 53 -6.56 -8.70 11.14
C ASP A 53 -6.76 -7.93 12.46
N ALA A 54 -5.79 -8.04 13.36
CA ALA A 54 -5.80 -7.40 14.68
C ALA A 54 -5.60 -5.87 14.63
N THR A 55 -5.14 -5.34 13.50
CA THR A 55 -4.93 -3.91 13.24
C THR A 55 -6.19 -3.21 12.70
N LEU A 56 -7.26 -3.95 12.41
CA LEU A 56 -8.55 -3.39 12.00
C LEU A 56 -9.38 -2.97 13.21
N TYR A 57 -9.83 -1.72 13.20
CA TYR A 57 -10.63 -1.15 14.28
C TYR A 57 -11.78 -0.29 13.76
N PHE A 58 -12.97 -0.56 14.32
CA PHE A 58 -14.23 0.12 14.00
C PHE A 58 -14.84 0.79 15.25
N PHE A 59 -13.99 1.31 16.13
CA PHE A 59 -14.45 1.86 17.42
C PHE A 59 -15.30 3.11 17.25
N ASP A 60 -14.93 3.97 16.31
CA ASP A 60 -15.63 5.23 16.06
C ASP A 60 -17.03 4.95 15.50
N GLU A 61 -17.13 4.00 14.57
CA GLU A 61 -18.38 3.55 13.96
C GLU A 61 -19.29 2.84 14.96
N ARG A 62 -18.72 2.00 15.85
CA ARG A 62 -19.46 1.35 16.95
C ARG A 62 -20.04 2.33 17.96
N LYS A 63 -19.38 3.47 18.18
CA LYS A 63 -19.89 4.53 19.08
C LYS A 63 -21.05 5.28 18.44
N ALA A 64 -20.99 5.52 17.14
CA ALA A 64 -22.03 6.24 16.41
C ALA A 64 -23.34 5.43 16.32
N ASN A 65 -23.23 4.14 16.00
CA ASN A 65 -24.36 3.24 15.84
C ASN A 65 -24.09 2.00 16.68
N LYS A 66 -25.01 1.61 17.61
CA LYS A 66 -24.91 0.41 18.47
C LYS A 66 -24.98 -0.90 17.66
N VAL A 67 -24.09 -1.05 16.70
CA VAL A 67 -24.04 -2.03 15.62
C VAL A 67 -22.69 -2.74 15.71
N TYR A 68 -22.66 -4.01 15.34
CA TYR A 68 -21.44 -4.81 15.38
C TYR A 68 -20.69 -4.70 14.04
N TYR A 69 -19.37 -4.69 14.12
CA TYR A 69 -18.49 -4.69 12.96
C TYR A 69 -17.53 -5.87 13.08
N CYS A 70 -17.56 -6.76 12.09
CA CYS A 70 -16.63 -7.88 11.97
C CYS A 70 -15.46 -7.45 11.09
N PRO A 71 -14.24 -7.30 11.63
CA PRO A 71 -13.05 -7.07 10.81
C PRO A 71 -12.73 -8.35 10.04
N ILE A 72 -12.48 -8.21 8.75
CA ILE A 72 -12.17 -9.31 7.82
C ILE A 72 -10.94 -8.91 7.01
N GLU A 73 -10.01 -9.86 6.91
CA GLU A 73 -8.97 -9.86 5.88
C GLU A 73 -9.28 -11.01 4.91
N ILE A 74 -9.25 -10.75 3.61
CA ILE A 74 -9.39 -11.82 2.60
C ILE A 74 -8.22 -11.80 1.64
N GLN A 75 -7.61 -12.97 1.46
CA GLN A 75 -6.43 -13.16 0.61
C GLN A 75 -6.79 -14.02 -0.60
N SER A 76 -6.35 -13.59 -1.79
CA SER A 76 -6.52 -14.38 -3.02
C SER A 76 -5.58 -15.58 -3.06
N PRO A 77 -5.88 -16.61 -3.88
CA PRO A 77 -4.85 -17.55 -4.32
C PRO A 77 -3.76 -16.82 -5.12
N VAL A 78 -2.69 -17.53 -5.46
CA VAL A 78 -1.67 -17.02 -6.39
C VAL A 78 -2.27 -16.96 -7.79
N LEU A 79 -2.48 -15.74 -8.30
CA LEU A 79 -3.07 -15.48 -9.61
C LEU A 79 -1.97 -15.23 -10.65
N LYS A 80 -2.11 -15.81 -11.84
CA LYS A 80 -1.25 -15.46 -12.99
C LYS A 80 -1.72 -14.13 -13.56
N PHE A 81 -0.80 -13.17 -13.73
CA PHE A 81 -1.16 -11.86 -14.22
C PHE A 81 -1.79 -11.93 -15.62
N GLY A 82 -2.93 -11.26 -15.80
CA GLY A 82 -3.70 -11.25 -17.04
C GLY A 82 -5.20 -11.10 -16.82
N LEU A 83 -5.94 -11.06 -17.92
CA LEU A 83 -7.37 -10.76 -17.94
C LEU A 83 -8.22 -11.71 -17.06
N GLU A 84 -7.90 -13.00 -17.02
CA GLU A 84 -8.65 -13.96 -16.22
C GLU A 84 -8.48 -13.74 -14.71
N ALA A 85 -7.29 -13.32 -14.27
CA ALA A 85 -7.07 -12.95 -12.87
C ALA A 85 -7.84 -11.68 -12.50
N PHE A 86 -7.92 -10.69 -13.40
CA PHE A 86 -8.72 -9.48 -13.17
C PHE A 86 -10.21 -9.81 -13.06
N LYS A 87 -10.73 -10.67 -13.93
CA LYS A 87 -12.11 -11.18 -13.83
C LYS A 87 -12.34 -11.94 -12.53
N GLU A 88 -11.34 -12.65 -12.00
CA GLU A 88 -11.48 -13.33 -10.70
C GLU A 88 -11.59 -12.34 -9.54
N VAL A 89 -10.69 -11.35 -9.49
CA VAL A 89 -10.72 -10.29 -8.47
C VAL A 89 -12.04 -9.51 -8.53
N ASP A 90 -12.47 -9.08 -9.73
CA ASP A 90 -13.71 -8.35 -9.94
C ASP A 90 -14.96 -9.16 -9.51
N ARG A 91 -15.01 -10.45 -9.85
CA ARG A 91 -16.08 -11.35 -9.41
C ARG A 91 -16.12 -11.47 -7.89
N MET A 92 -14.97 -11.55 -7.23
CA MET A 92 -14.90 -11.63 -5.77
C MET A 92 -15.40 -10.33 -5.11
N LEU A 93 -14.92 -9.17 -5.55
CA LEU A 93 -15.39 -7.87 -5.05
C LEU A 93 -16.89 -7.69 -5.27
N THR A 94 -17.39 -8.06 -6.44
CA THR A 94 -18.83 -8.03 -6.76
C THR A 94 -19.63 -8.93 -5.82
N ALA A 95 -19.15 -10.15 -5.56
CA ALA A 95 -19.82 -11.08 -4.65
C ALA A 95 -19.84 -10.53 -3.21
N ILE A 96 -18.72 -9.97 -2.74
CA ILE A 96 -18.64 -9.39 -1.40
C ILE A 96 -19.64 -8.24 -1.24
N HIS A 97 -19.68 -7.29 -2.17
CA HIS A 97 -20.64 -6.18 -2.15
C HIS A 97 -22.10 -6.63 -2.27
N LYS A 98 -22.36 -7.68 -3.04
CA LYS A 98 -23.72 -8.21 -3.22
C LYS A 98 -24.26 -8.88 -1.95
N HIS A 99 -23.39 -9.52 -1.17
CA HIS A 99 -23.80 -10.38 -0.07
C HIS A 99 -23.57 -9.77 1.32
N PHE A 100 -22.76 -8.72 1.44
CA PHE A 100 -22.38 -8.14 2.72
C PHE A 100 -22.51 -6.62 2.73
N ASP A 101 -22.80 -6.09 3.91
CA ASP A 101 -22.77 -4.66 4.18
C ASP A 101 -21.34 -4.24 4.56
N VAL A 102 -20.57 -3.88 3.53
CA VAL A 102 -19.13 -3.62 3.62
C VAL A 102 -18.85 -2.19 4.08
N VAL A 103 -17.91 -2.05 5.00
CA VAL A 103 -17.42 -0.77 5.51
C VAL A 103 -15.91 -0.74 5.43
N VAL A 104 -15.38 0.32 4.84
CA VAL A 104 -13.94 0.56 4.72
C VAL A 104 -13.61 1.87 5.42
N ASN A 105 -12.56 1.87 6.23
CA ASN A 105 -12.12 3.05 6.98
C ASN A 105 -10.58 3.17 6.98
N ARG A 106 -10.04 4.15 7.71
CA ARG A 106 -8.59 4.41 7.76
C ARG A 106 -7.73 3.24 8.27
N SER A 107 -8.32 2.29 9.00
CA SER A 107 -7.60 1.10 9.48
C SER A 107 -7.44 0.05 8.39
N CYS A 108 -8.32 0.06 7.39
CA CYS A 108 -8.31 -0.89 6.29
C CYS A 108 -7.19 -0.60 5.30
N GLY A 109 -6.45 -1.63 4.89
CA GLY A 109 -5.48 -1.64 3.81
C GLY A 109 -5.90 -2.44 2.60
N PHE A 110 -5.20 -2.19 1.49
CA PHE A 110 -5.22 -3.05 0.32
C PHE A 110 -3.77 -3.39 -0.05
N HIS A 111 -3.41 -4.66 0.01
CA HIS A 111 -2.05 -5.12 -0.25
C HIS A 111 -1.97 -5.94 -1.52
N VAL A 112 -0.86 -5.79 -2.25
CA VAL A 112 -0.58 -6.58 -3.46
C VAL A 112 0.77 -7.26 -3.32
N HIS A 113 0.77 -8.58 -3.41
CA HIS A 113 1.97 -9.40 -3.47
C HIS A 113 2.34 -9.64 -4.92
N VAL A 114 3.56 -9.33 -5.35
CA VAL A 114 4.03 -9.58 -6.71
C VAL A 114 5.27 -10.49 -6.70
N GLY A 115 5.26 -11.52 -7.53
CA GLY A 115 6.39 -12.44 -7.69
C GLY A 115 6.35 -13.21 -9.01
N LYS A 116 7.12 -14.29 -9.10
CA LYS A 116 7.21 -15.16 -10.29
C LYS A 116 6.92 -16.62 -9.92
N GLY A 117 5.79 -16.84 -9.27
CA GLY A 117 5.43 -18.12 -8.66
C GLY A 117 6.52 -18.61 -7.68
N LYS A 118 6.82 -19.91 -7.73
CA LYS A 118 7.84 -20.52 -6.85
C LYS A 118 9.27 -20.04 -7.15
N ALA A 119 9.54 -19.42 -8.30
CA ALA A 119 10.89 -18.94 -8.61
C ALA A 119 11.29 -17.73 -7.76
N GLY A 120 10.32 -16.99 -7.20
CA GLY A 120 10.59 -15.72 -6.53
C GLY A 120 11.13 -14.66 -7.48
N LEU A 121 11.77 -13.64 -6.95
CA LEU A 121 12.48 -12.62 -7.73
C LEU A 121 13.99 -12.87 -7.73
N ASN A 122 14.62 -12.55 -8.85
CA ASN A 122 16.08 -12.64 -9.00
C ASN A 122 16.75 -11.40 -8.38
N PHE A 123 18.05 -11.54 -8.06
CA PHE A 123 18.86 -10.48 -7.47
C PHE A 123 18.82 -9.17 -8.30
N THR A 124 19.26 -9.20 -9.55
CA THR A 124 19.40 -7.98 -10.37
C THR A 124 18.06 -7.22 -10.54
N PRO A 125 16.94 -7.87 -10.91
CA PRO A 125 15.66 -7.18 -10.95
C PRO A 125 15.17 -6.63 -9.60
N LEU A 126 15.45 -7.32 -8.49
CA LEU A 126 15.11 -6.82 -7.16
C LEU A 126 15.93 -5.57 -6.83
N GLN A 127 17.24 -5.57 -7.11
CA GLN A 127 18.09 -4.38 -6.95
C GLN A 127 17.56 -3.21 -7.79
N HIS A 128 17.23 -3.45 -9.06
CA HIS A 128 16.65 -2.42 -9.93
C HIS A 128 15.34 -1.87 -9.36
N LEU A 129 14.42 -2.75 -8.97
CA LEU A 129 13.14 -2.38 -8.40
C LEU A 129 13.30 -1.55 -7.14
N MET A 130 14.12 -1.99 -6.18
CA MET A 130 14.27 -1.29 -4.91
C MET A 130 14.99 0.05 -5.07
N ALA A 131 15.95 0.16 -5.98
CA ALA A 131 16.55 1.44 -6.33
C ALA A 131 15.51 2.42 -6.90
N THR A 132 14.64 1.96 -7.80
CA THR A 132 13.53 2.77 -8.33
C THR A 132 12.53 3.16 -7.25
N LEU A 133 12.11 2.21 -6.41
CA LEU A 133 11.17 2.47 -5.32
C LEU A 133 11.73 3.47 -4.32
N TRP A 134 13.02 3.42 -4.03
CA TRP A 134 13.69 4.39 -3.18
C TRP A 134 13.63 5.81 -3.76
N ILE A 135 14.00 5.96 -5.04
CA ILE A 135 14.00 7.27 -5.70
C ILE A 135 12.58 7.82 -5.86
N PHE A 136 11.63 7.01 -6.31
CA PHE A 136 10.27 7.45 -6.62
C PHE A 136 9.28 7.30 -5.45
N GLU A 137 9.74 7.01 -4.22
CA GLU A 137 8.84 6.68 -3.12
C GLU A 137 7.82 7.80 -2.85
N SER A 138 8.25 9.06 -2.89
CA SER A 138 7.38 10.23 -2.72
C SER A 138 6.32 10.32 -3.81
N GLN A 139 6.71 10.15 -5.08
CA GLN A 139 5.85 10.26 -6.25
C GLN A 139 4.83 9.12 -6.29
N ILE A 140 5.25 7.90 -5.96
CA ILE A 140 4.34 6.74 -5.85
C ILE A 140 3.35 6.97 -4.71
N SER A 141 3.80 7.57 -3.61
CA SER A 141 2.94 7.89 -2.46
C SER A 141 1.86 8.91 -2.78
N GLU A 142 2.01 9.73 -3.83
CA GLU A 142 0.93 10.65 -4.28
C GLU A 142 -0.28 9.90 -4.87
N LEU A 143 -0.12 8.62 -5.25
CA LEU A 143 -1.20 7.80 -5.81
C LEU A 143 -2.16 7.25 -4.74
N VAL A 144 -1.82 7.42 -3.47
CA VAL A 144 -2.55 6.89 -2.31
C VAL A 144 -2.81 8.01 -1.31
N HIS A 145 -3.76 7.80 -0.39
CA HIS A 145 -4.12 8.83 0.58
C HIS A 145 -3.00 9.07 1.61
N LYS A 146 -2.72 10.33 1.96
CA LYS A 146 -1.67 10.72 2.92
C LYS A 146 -1.81 10.11 4.31
N SER A 147 -2.99 9.61 4.68
CA SER A 147 -3.17 8.89 5.95
C SER A 147 -2.42 7.56 5.99
N ARG A 148 -2.10 6.98 4.82
CA ARG A 148 -1.35 5.72 4.69
C ARG A 148 0.16 5.94 4.72
N VAL A 149 0.62 7.14 4.40
CA VAL A 149 2.04 7.45 4.20
C VAL A 149 2.55 8.41 5.30
N GLY A 150 3.71 8.09 5.89
CA GLY A 150 4.42 8.97 6.83
C GLY A 150 4.33 8.57 8.31
N MET A 151 4.89 9.42 9.19
CA MET A 151 5.07 9.10 10.63
C MET A 151 3.77 8.83 11.40
N LYS A 152 2.65 9.38 10.93
CA LYS A 152 1.33 9.26 11.58
C LYS A 152 0.54 8.01 11.16
N GLY A 153 0.89 7.41 10.02
CA GLY A 153 0.18 6.27 9.43
C GLY A 153 0.44 4.92 10.12
N GLY A 154 1.46 4.83 10.98
CA GLY A 154 1.75 3.73 11.91
C GLY A 154 2.12 2.37 11.30
N PHE A 155 1.42 1.93 10.27
CA PHE A 155 1.39 0.55 9.78
C PHE A 155 2.07 0.36 8.41
N CYS A 156 2.35 1.43 7.66
CA CYS A 156 3.03 1.41 6.36
C CYS A 156 4.02 2.58 6.18
N PRO A 157 5.00 2.78 7.07
CA PRO A 157 5.96 3.86 6.91
C PRO A 157 6.85 3.67 5.67
N SER A 158 7.36 4.79 5.17
CA SER A 158 8.26 4.84 4.02
C SER A 158 9.61 4.17 4.28
N LEU A 159 10.26 3.70 3.21
CA LEU A 159 11.63 3.19 3.23
C LEU A 159 12.57 4.24 3.80
N HIS A 160 12.45 5.49 3.37
CA HIS A 160 13.28 6.60 3.86
C HIS A 160 13.19 6.79 5.39
N LEU A 161 12.04 6.45 5.99
CA LEU A 161 11.79 6.65 7.41
C LEU A 161 12.21 5.46 8.28
N ARG A 162 11.99 4.22 7.82
CA ARG A 162 12.10 3.02 8.66
C ARG A 162 12.93 1.87 8.10
N SER A 163 13.40 1.93 6.86
CA SER A 163 14.34 0.90 6.36
C SER A 163 15.72 1.07 7.00
N ASN A 164 16.54 0.02 6.94
CA ASN A 164 17.94 0.07 7.36
C ASN A 164 18.70 1.21 6.63
N LEU A 165 18.56 1.34 5.30
CA LEU A 165 19.17 2.43 4.54
C LEU A 165 18.69 3.82 5.02
N GLY A 166 17.39 3.97 5.29
CA GLY A 166 16.80 5.24 5.73
C GLY A 166 17.25 5.67 7.12
N VAL A 167 17.39 4.72 8.04
CA VAL A 167 17.73 4.98 9.44
C VAL A 167 19.24 5.04 9.67
N LEU A 168 19.99 4.05 9.17
CA LEU A 168 21.44 3.97 9.35
C LEU A 168 22.20 4.98 8.48
N LYS A 169 21.52 5.54 7.47
CA LYS A 169 22.11 6.40 6.44
C LYS A 169 23.14 5.64 5.59
N HIS A 170 23.71 6.34 4.63
CA HIS A 170 24.73 5.81 3.74
C HIS A 170 25.87 6.82 3.57
N GLU A 171 27.04 6.30 3.24
CA GLU A 171 28.20 7.10 2.82
C GLU A 171 28.37 6.99 1.30
N GLY A 172 28.82 8.07 0.67
CA GLY A 172 29.03 8.14 -0.78
C GLY A 172 27.78 8.45 -1.60
N GLU A 173 27.95 8.46 -2.92
CA GLU A 173 26.90 8.77 -3.89
C GLU A 173 25.78 7.73 -3.86
N LEU A 174 24.54 8.18 -3.65
CA LEU A 174 23.38 7.32 -3.41
C LEU A 174 23.19 6.23 -4.47
N LEU A 175 23.29 6.58 -5.76
CA LEU A 175 23.09 5.59 -6.83
C LEU A 175 24.19 4.54 -6.86
N ASP A 176 25.42 4.89 -6.48
CA ASP A 176 26.50 3.92 -6.38
C ASP A 176 26.29 3.01 -5.17
N VAL A 177 25.79 3.52 -4.04
CA VAL A 177 25.36 2.69 -2.89
C VAL A 177 24.29 1.68 -3.31
N LEU A 178 23.21 2.15 -3.95
CA LEU A 178 22.08 1.31 -4.37
C LEU A 178 22.48 0.22 -5.38
N LEU A 179 23.36 0.57 -6.33
CA LEU A 179 23.75 -0.31 -7.42
C LEU A 179 25.02 -1.14 -7.13
N SER A 180 25.75 -0.87 -6.06
CA SER A 180 26.97 -1.61 -5.68
C SER A 180 26.68 -2.94 -4.97
N ILE A 181 25.47 -3.11 -4.40
CA ILE A 181 25.04 -4.38 -3.79
C ILE A 181 25.24 -5.53 -4.78
N THR A 182 25.70 -6.69 -4.29
CA THR A 182 25.99 -7.85 -5.16
C THR A 182 25.23 -9.12 -4.81
N ASP A 183 24.55 -9.14 -3.67
CA ASP A 183 23.76 -10.29 -3.23
C ASP A 183 22.29 -9.93 -2.97
N LEU A 184 21.39 -10.91 -3.15
CA LEU A 184 19.96 -10.72 -2.92
C LEU A 184 19.65 -10.41 -1.46
N ASN A 185 20.28 -11.12 -0.52
CA ASN A 185 20.00 -10.92 0.90
C ASN A 185 20.53 -9.58 1.39
N GLU A 186 21.59 -9.04 0.78
CA GLU A 186 22.05 -7.67 1.04
C GLU A 186 21.02 -6.63 0.58
N VAL A 187 20.34 -6.84 -0.57
CA VAL A 187 19.21 -5.98 -0.97
C VAL A 187 18.09 -6.08 0.06
N VAL A 188 17.71 -7.30 0.46
CA VAL A 188 16.68 -7.48 1.48
C VAL A 188 17.07 -6.78 2.78
N GLU A 189 18.30 -6.95 3.25
CA GLU A 189 18.77 -6.33 4.48
C GLU A 189 18.77 -4.80 4.37
N MET A 190 19.26 -4.23 3.27
CA MET A 190 19.30 -2.77 3.09
C MET A 190 17.92 -2.12 3.19
N PHE A 191 16.88 -2.77 2.66
CA PHE A 191 15.53 -2.21 2.59
C PHE A 191 14.57 -2.76 3.66
N SER A 192 14.95 -3.80 4.39
CA SER A 192 14.22 -4.30 5.56
C SER A 192 14.09 -3.24 6.65
N GLY A 193 13.07 -3.39 7.49
CA GLY A 193 12.82 -2.45 8.58
C GLY A 193 13.86 -2.51 9.68
N HIS A 194 14.36 -1.34 10.10
CA HIS A 194 15.39 -1.21 11.11
C HIS A 194 14.88 -1.63 12.51
N LEU A 195 15.70 -2.37 13.27
CA LEU A 195 15.39 -2.87 14.62
C LEU A 195 14.04 -3.62 14.72
N TYR A 196 13.81 -4.58 13.82
CA TYR A 196 12.63 -5.45 13.82
C TYR A 196 11.31 -4.72 13.52
N PHE A 197 11.39 -3.53 12.90
CA PHE A 197 10.19 -2.82 12.48
C PHE A 197 9.58 -3.48 11.23
N ASN A 198 8.68 -4.44 11.43
CA ASN A 198 8.16 -5.29 10.35
C ASN A 198 7.07 -4.64 9.47
N PHE A 199 6.83 -3.34 9.66
CA PHE A 199 5.79 -2.58 8.99
C PHE A 199 6.44 -1.56 8.05
N LEU A 200 6.32 -1.76 6.74
CA LEU A 200 6.90 -0.89 5.71
C LEU A 200 5.92 -0.80 4.54
N SER A 201 5.98 0.31 3.79
CA SER A 201 5.31 0.48 2.50
C SER A 201 5.54 -0.67 1.53
N TYR A 202 6.76 -1.20 1.54
CA TYR A 202 7.19 -2.31 0.69
C TYR A 202 7.90 -3.33 1.56
N ARG A 203 7.38 -4.56 1.60
CA ARG A 203 7.96 -5.66 2.36
C ARG A 203 8.56 -6.70 1.41
N ILE A 204 9.81 -7.08 1.63
CA ILE A 204 10.58 -7.97 0.75
C ILE A 204 11.21 -9.15 1.49
N GLU A 205 10.84 -9.35 2.76
CA GLU A 205 11.37 -10.37 3.67
C GLU A 205 11.10 -11.78 3.14
N GLY A 206 9.98 -11.97 2.42
CA GLY A 206 9.65 -13.22 1.73
C GLY A 206 10.61 -13.58 0.59
N LEU A 207 11.44 -12.64 0.14
CA LEU A 207 12.46 -12.85 -0.89
C LEU A 207 13.80 -13.31 -0.32
N ARG A 208 14.03 -13.19 1.01
CA ARG A 208 15.29 -13.61 1.64
C ARG A 208 15.55 -15.10 1.39
N LYS A 209 16.78 -15.43 1.01
CA LYS A 209 17.24 -16.79 0.74
C LYS A 209 18.02 -17.36 1.95
N PRO A 210 17.85 -18.66 2.27
CA PRO A 210 16.92 -19.61 1.65
C PRO A 210 15.46 -19.26 1.94
N TYR A 211 14.56 -19.55 0.99
CA TYR A 211 13.13 -19.26 1.16
C TYR A 211 12.54 -20.08 2.30
N LEU A 212 12.13 -19.42 3.38
CA LEU A 212 11.45 -20.07 4.51
C LEU A 212 9.97 -20.34 4.22
N ASN A 213 9.33 -19.48 3.41
CA ASN A 213 7.94 -19.63 3.00
C ASN A 213 7.85 -20.35 1.63
N THR A 214 6.95 -21.33 1.54
CA THR A 214 6.74 -22.12 0.32
C THR A 214 5.92 -21.38 -0.75
N VAL A 215 5.22 -20.30 -0.37
CA VAL A 215 4.28 -19.54 -1.20
C VAL A 215 4.67 -18.06 -1.31
N LYS A 216 4.84 -17.35 -0.19
CA LYS A 216 5.10 -15.89 -0.15
C LYS A 216 6.56 -15.56 -0.50
N ARG A 217 6.90 -15.70 -1.80
CA ARG A 217 8.18 -15.34 -2.43
C ARG A 217 8.02 -14.10 -3.29
N THR A 218 7.56 -13.02 -2.66
CA THR A 218 7.05 -11.83 -3.33
C THR A 218 7.59 -10.57 -2.66
N ILE A 219 7.57 -9.46 -3.39
CA ILE A 219 7.44 -8.14 -2.77
C ILE A 219 5.96 -7.92 -2.43
N GLU A 220 5.69 -7.33 -1.27
CA GLU A 220 4.36 -6.95 -0.80
C GLU A 220 4.26 -5.43 -0.78
N PHE A 221 3.37 -4.86 -1.61
CA PHE A 221 3.05 -3.44 -1.68
C PHE A 221 1.89 -3.14 -0.73
N ARG A 222 2.11 -2.29 0.28
CA ARG A 222 1.20 -2.12 1.43
C ARG A 222 0.59 -0.73 1.57
N GLN A 223 1.07 0.21 0.78
CA GLN A 223 0.76 1.63 0.89
C GLN A 223 -0.71 1.97 0.58
N HIS A 224 -1.39 1.18 -0.23
CA HIS A 224 -2.72 1.54 -0.71
C HIS A 224 -3.75 1.52 0.43
N GLU A 225 -4.57 2.56 0.49
CA GLU A 225 -5.73 2.61 1.39
C GLU A 225 -6.68 1.45 1.11
N GLY A 226 -7.39 0.97 2.13
CA GLY A 226 -8.45 0.00 1.94
C GLY A 226 -9.43 0.50 0.87
N THR A 227 -9.74 -0.36 -0.09
CA THR A 227 -10.71 -0.08 -1.15
C THR A 227 -11.37 -1.37 -1.59
N MET A 228 -12.63 -1.26 -1.96
CA MET A 228 -13.41 -2.35 -2.54
C MET A 228 -13.94 -1.95 -3.93
N ASP A 229 -13.41 -0.86 -4.50
CA ASP A 229 -13.71 -0.39 -5.85
C ASP A 229 -12.85 -1.16 -6.86
N SER A 230 -13.52 -1.88 -7.78
CA SER A 230 -12.85 -2.79 -8.71
C SER A 230 -11.88 -2.05 -9.64
N GLU A 231 -12.26 -0.88 -10.17
CA GLU A 231 -11.41 -0.12 -11.09
C GLU A 231 -10.11 0.32 -10.39
N THR A 232 -10.21 0.85 -9.16
CA THR A 232 -9.04 1.25 -8.35
C THR A 232 -8.13 0.07 -8.04
N VAL A 233 -8.72 -1.06 -7.64
CA VAL A 233 -7.99 -2.29 -7.33
C VAL A 233 -7.22 -2.79 -8.54
N LEU A 234 -7.87 -2.90 -9.69
CA LEU A 234 -7.26 -3.44 -10.91
C LEU A 234 -6.19 -2.50 -11.48
N ASN A 235 -6.36 -1.18 -11.39
CA ASN A 235 -5.34 -0.23 -11.78
C ASN A 235 -4.10 -0.31 -10.86
N TRP A 236 -4.28 -0.44 -9.54
CA TRP A 236 -3.17 -0.61 -8.60
C TRP A 236 -2.41 -1.90 -8.83
N VAL A 237 -3.10 -3.04 -8.98
CA VAL A 237 -2.48 -4.31 -9.35
C VAL A 237 -1.71 -4.19 -10.66
N SER A 238 -2.30 -3.55 -11.67
CA SER A 238 -1.64 -3.34 -12.97
C SER A 238 -0.35 -2.54 -12.80
N PHE A 239 -0.40 -1.41 -12.08
CA PHE A 239 0.76 -0.57 -11.88
C PHE A 239 1.91 -1.32 -11.20
N VAL A 240 1.66 -1.96 -10.05
CA VAL A 240 2.73 -2.60 -9.28
C VAL A 240 3.30 -3.84 -9.99
N VAL A 241 2.49 -4.60 -10.74
CA VAL A 241 2.98 -5.74 -11.53
C VAL A 241 3.82 -5.25 -12.71
N GLU A 242 3.36 -4.23 -13.45
CA GLU A 242 4.11 -3.66 -14.57
C GLU A 242 5.42 -3.02 -14.11
N LEU A 243 5.46 -2.37 -12.94
CA LEU A 243 6.69 -1.85 -12.34
C LEU A 243 7.70 -2.98 -12.07
N VAL A 244 7.26 -4.09 -11.46
CA VAL A 244 8.12 -5.26 -11.22
C VAL A 244 8.59 -5.88 -12.54
N ALA A 245 7.70 -5.96 -13.54
CA ALA A 245 8.01 -6.48 -14.86
C ALA A 245 9.03 -5.60 -15.61
N TRP A 246 8.90 -4.28 -15.53
CA TRP A 246 9.84 -3.31 -16.08
C TRP A 246 11.23 -3.46 -15.43
N ALA A 247 11.31 -3.61 -14.11
CA ALA A 247 12.57 -3.79 -13.39
C ALA A 247 13.35 -5.06 -13.83
N HIS A 248 12.64 -6.08 -14.34
CA HIS A 248 13.25 -7.28 -14.93
C HIS A 248 13.78 -7.07 -16.35
N LYS A 249 13.29 -6.06 -17.06
CA LYS A 249 13.66 -5.78 -18.45
C LYS A 249 14.75 -4.73 -18.58
N ILE A 250 14.70 -3.70 -17.74
CA ILE A 250 15.59 -2.56 -17.87
C ILE A 250 17.05 -2.98 -17.70
N HIS A 251 17.91 -2.54 -18.61
CA HIS A 251 19.34 -2.74 -18.50
C HIS A 251 19.92 -1.80 -17.44
N ARG A 252 20.95 -2.28 -16.73
CA ARG A 252 21.57 -1.53 -15.61
C ARG A 252 22.02 -0.12 -15.99
N GLN A 253 22.57 0.06 -17.20
CA GLN A 253 23.03 1.37 -17.66
C GLN A 253 21.87 2.34 -17.90
N ASP A 254 20.80 1.87 -18.54
CA ASP A 254 19.59 2.66 -18.80
C ASP A 254 18.90 3.05 -17.48
N LEU A 255 18.83 2.10 -16.54
CA LEU A 255 18.35 2.37 -15.18
C LEU A 255 19.19 3.46 -14.51
N LYS A 256 20.52 3.36 -14.52
CA LYS A 256 21.39 4.37 -13.89
C LYS A 256 21.17 5.75 -14.51
N ILE A 257 21.03 5.85 -15.83
CA ILE A 257 20.73 7.11 -16.52
C ILE A 257 19.37 7.66 -16.09
N PHE A 258 18.34 6.82 -16.08
CA PHE A 258 16.99 7.19 -15.68
C PHE A 258 16.94 7.68 -14.24
N LEU A 259 17.50 6.93 -13.29
CA LEU A 259 17.51 7.32 -11.88
C LEU A 259 18.34 8.59 -11.66
N LEU A 260 19.49 8.73 -12.32
CA LEU A 260 20.35 9.92 -12.19
C LEU A 260 19.60 11.19 -12.60
N LYS A 261 18.89 11.16 -13.73
CA LYS A 261 18.07 12.28 -14.20
C LYS A 261 17.05 12.73 -13.14
N ASN A 262 16.49 11.78 -12.38
CA ASN A 262 15.49 12.04 -11.36
C ASN A 262 16.09 12.33 -9.97
N THR A 263 17.40 12.20 -9.78
CA THR A 263 18.08 12.64 -8.55
C THR A 263 18.77 13.99 -8.68
N THR A 264 19.24 14.35 -9.87
CA THR A 264 20.03 15.57 -10.09
C THR A 264 19.24 16.72 -10.69
N SER A 265 17.99 16.48 -11.11
CA SER A 265 17.11 17.51 -11.63
C SER A 265 16.76 18.52 -10.52
N THR A 266 16.86 19.82 -10.82
CA THR A 266 16.32 20.88 -9.96
C THR A 266 14.79 20.99 -10.05
N GLU A 267 14.19 20.38 -11.08
CA GLU A 267 12.73 20.28 -11.23
C GLU A 267 12.21 19.03 -10.53
N TRP A 268 11.09 19.18 -9.81
CA TRP A 268 10.35 18.06 -9.21
C TRP A 268 9.87 17.10 -10.30
N TYR A 269 10.27 15.84 -10.22
CA TYR A 269 9.83 14.80 -11.14
C TYR A 269 8.49 14.23 -10.69
N SER A 270 7.65 13.91 -11.67
CA SER A 270 6.29 13.40 -11.43
C SER A 270 6.28 11.87 -11.49
N VAL A 271 5.30 11.27 -10.82
CA VAL A 271 4.96 9.85 -11.02
C VAL A 271 4.64 9.54 -12.49
N GLU A 272 4.18 10.54 -13.27
CA GLU A 272 3.96 10.39 -14.70
C GLU A 272 5.26 10.14 -15.49
N ASP A 273 6.42 10.60 -15.01
CA ASP A 273 7.70 10.31 -15.65
C ASP A 273 8.09 8.84 -15.46
N LEU A 274 7.79 8.28 -14.29
CA LEU A 274 7.88 6.84 -14.06
C LEU A 274 6.90 6.06 -14.93
N PHE A 275 5.65 6.53 -15.09
CA PHE A 275 4.69 5.89 -15.98
C PHE A 275 5.15 5.87 -17.44
N LYS A 276 5.74 6.97 -17.93
CA LYS A 276 6.33 7.04 -19.28
C LYS A 276 7.47 6.05 -19.45
N GLU A 277 8.37 5.97 -18.47
CA GLU A 277 9.51 5.03 -18.48
C GLU A 277 9.06 3.57 -18.47
N ILE A 278 8.08 3.23 -17.63
CA ILE A 278 7.49 1.88 -17.58
C ILE A 278 6.75 1.56 -18.88
N GLY A 279 6.30 2.57 -19.65
CA GLY A 279 5.43 2.40 -20.81
C GLY A 279 3.98 2.10 -20.42
N PHE A 280 3.53 2.69 -19.31
CA PHE A 280 2.20 2.48 -18.76
C PHE A 280 1.10 3.01 -19.69
N PRO A 281 -0.04 2.31 -19.86
CA PRO A 281 -1.08 2.74 -20.80
C PRO A 281 -1.63 4.13 -20.48
N GLN A 282 -1.83 4.96 -21.51
CA GLN A 282 -2.37 6.31 -21.37
C GLN A 282 -3.69 6.37 -20.58
N SER A 283 -4.56 5.37 -20.74
CA SER A 283 -5.81 5.28 -19.97
C SER A 283 -5.59 5.12 -18.47
N ALA A 284 -4.55 4.40 -18.06
CA ALA A 284 -4.21 4.23 -16.65
C ALA A 284 -3.53 5.49 -16.08
N VAL A 285 -2.74 6.19 -16.90
CA VAL A 285 -2.21 7.51 -16.54
C VAL A 285 -3.35 8.51 -16.29
N GLU A 286 -4.37 8.53 -17.15
CA GLU A 286 -5.56 9.37 -17.00
C GLU A 286 -6.37 9.01 -15.75
N PHE A 287 -6.54 7.71 -15.47
CA PHE A 287 -7.14 7.23 -14.24
C PHE A 287 -6.43 7.80 -13.01
N TYR A 288 -5.10 7.65 -12.93
CA TYR A 288 -4.33 8.14 -11.79
C TYR A 288 -4.34 9.66 -11.68
N ARG A 289 -4.28 10.40 -12.80
CA ARG A 289 -4.40 11.86 -12.77
C ARG A 289 -5.70 12.30 -12.11
N GLY A 290 -6.83 11.73 -12.52
CA GLY A 290 -8.12 12.00 -11.90
C GLY A 290 -8.21 11.54 -10.44
N LYS A 291 -7.59 10.40 -10.10
CA LYS A 291 -7.51 9.92 -8.71
C LYS A 291 -6.76 10.91 -7.82
N VAL A 292 -5.57 11.34 -8.24
CA VAL A 292 -4.71 12.26 -7.50
C VAL A 292 -5.40 13.62 -7.29
N GLU A 293 -6.10 14.14 -8.31
CA GLU A 293 -6.86 15.38 -8.18
C GLU A 293 -7.94 15.27 -7.08
N ARG A 294 -8.75 14.20 -7.11
CA ARG A 294 -9.76 13.94 -6.07
C ARG A 294 -9.17 13.73 -4.68
N LEU A 295 -8.02 13.04 -4.59
CA LEU A 295 -7.33 12.84 -3.32
C LEU A 295 -6.86 14.17 -2.74
N ARG A 296 -6.26 15.05 -3.54
CA ARG A 296 -5.80 16.36 -3.09
C ARG A 296 -6.95 17.23 -2.57
N GLU A 297 -8.10 17.22 -3.25
CA GLU A 297 -9.30 17.93 -2.79
C GLU A 297 -9.81 17.39 -1.45
N LEU A 298 -9.83 16.06 -1.28
CA LEU A 298 -10.24 15.41 -0.04
C LEU A 298 -9.28 15.76 1.10
N GLU A 299 -7.98 15.61 0.86
CA GLU A 299 -6.92 15.87 1.82
C GLU A 299 -6.90 17.34 2.29
N GLN A 300 -7.21 18.28 1.38
CA GLN A 300 -7.35 19.69 1.73
C GLN A 300 -8.54 19.90 2.67
N LYS A 301 -9.70 19.31 2.38
CA LYS A 301 -10.88 19.40 3.26
C LYS A 301 -10.60 18.82 4.65
N GLU A 302 -9.92 17.68 4.71
CA GLU A 302 -9.53 17.07 5.98
C GLU A 302 -8.56 17.95 6.80
N ASP A 303 -7.63 18.63 6.14
CA ASP A 303 -6.70 19.55 6.81
C ASP A 303 -7.42 20.80 7.32
N GLU A 304 -8.35 21.35 6.54
CA GLU A 304 -9.19 22.48 6.95
C GLU A 304 -10.08 22.11 8.15
N GLU A 305 -10.70 20.94 8.14
CA GLU A 305 -11.48 20.43 9.28
C GLU A 305 -10.60 20.21 10.51
N ARG A 306 -9.40 19.66 10.34
CA ARG A 306 -8.45 19.45 11.43
C ARG A 306 -7.96 20.77 12.03
N ALA A 307 -7.73 21.79 11.20
CA ALA A 307 -7.37 23.13 11.64
C ALA A 307 -8.51 23.75 12.47
N LYS A 308 -9.75 23.71 11.97
CA LYS A 308 -10.94 24.19 12.69
C LYS A 308 -11.13 23.49 14.04
N ASN A 309 -10.98 22.16 14.07
CA ASN A 309 -11.10 21.38 15.30
C ASN A 309 -10.01 21.73 16.32
N LYS A 310 -8.79 22.03 15.85
CA LYS A 310 -7.69 22.47 16.71
C LYS A 310 -7.97 23.86 17.30
N GLU A 311 -8.42 24.81 16.48
CA GLU A 311 -8.81 26.15 16.92
C GLU A 311 -9.97 26.12 17.94
N ALA A 312 -10.97 25.28 17.71
CA ALA A 312 -12.08 25.06 18.65
C ALA A 312 -11.59 24.49 20.00
N LEU A 313 -10.61 23.59 19.98
CA LEU A 313 -10.03 23.02 21.19
C LEU A 313 -9.22 24.07 21.98
N ASP A 314 -8.48 24.92 21.27
CA ASP A 314 -7.63 25.94 21.87
C ASP A 314 -8.47 27.10 22.46
N THR A 315 -9.55 27.51 21.79
CA THR A 315 -10.52 28.52 22.28
C THR A 315 -11.44 28.00 23.40
N GLY A 316 -11.78 26.71 23.40
CA GLY A 316 -12.51 26.06 24.50
C GLY A 316 -11.68 25.89 25.78
N LYS A 317 -10.35 25.82 25.67
CA LYS A 317 -9.45 25.83 26.84
C LYS A 317 -9.27 27.23 27.42
N SER A 318 -9.20 28.28 26.60
CA SER A 318 -9.03 29.65 27.09
C SER A 318 -10.23 30.18 27.88
N SER A 319 -11.45 29.72 27.59
CA SER A 319 -12.66 30.10 28.34
C SER A 319 -12.81 29.34 29.68
N SER A 320 -12.14 28.20 29.86
CA SER A 320 -12.13 27.43 31.11
C SER A 320 -11.09 27.90 32.13
N SER A 321 -10.14 28.75 31.74
CA SER A 321 -9.10 29.27 32.63
C SER A 321 -9.41 30.62 33.29
N GLU A 322 -10.56 31.24 32.99
CA GLU A 322 -10.95 32.54 33.56
C GLU A 322 -11.96 32.45 34.73
N SER A 323 -12.40 31.26 35.16
CA SER A 323 -13.40 31.12 36.24
C SER A 323 -12.87 30.83 37.65
N ASP A 324 -11.56 30.62 37.86
CA ASP A 324 -11.02 30.14 39.15
C ASP A 324 -10.22 31.18 39.97
N THR A 325 -10.36 32.48 39.70
CA THR A 325 -9.76 33.54 40.54
C THR A 325 -10.78 34.60 40.95
N ALA A 326 -11.82 34.20 41.68
CA ALA A 326 -12.68 35.14 42.39
C ALA A 326 -13.33 34.51 43.64
N SER A 327 -12.53 34.03 44.60
CA SER A 327 -13.00 33.95 45.99
C SER A 327 -11.84 33.88 46.99
N SER A 328 -11.29 35.03 47.35
CA SER A 328 -10.63 35.22 48.65
C SER A 328 -10.36 36.69 48.94
N VAL A 329 -11.40 37.51 49.16
CA VAL A 329 -11.23 38.72 49.99
C VAL A 329 -12.52 39.06 50.73
N LEU A 330 -12.37 39.20 52.05
CA LEU A 330 -13.11 40.04 53.02
C LEU A 330 -13.89 39.30 54.13
N SER A 331 -13.21 39.29 55.28
CA SER A 331 -13.65 39.59 56.66
C SER A 331 -14.98 39.07 57.16
#